data_AF-A0A915AHP2-F1
#
_entry.id   AF-A0A915AHP2-F1
#
_cell.length_a   1.000
_cell.length_b   1.000
_cell.length_c   1.000
_cell.angle_alpha   90.00
_cell.angle_beta   90.00
_cell.angle_gamma   90.00
#
_symmetry.space_group_name_H-M   'P 1'
#
loop_
_entity.id
_entity.type
_entity.pdbx_description
1 polymer ?
#
loop_
_entity_poly.entity_id
_entity_poly.type
_entity_poly.pdbx_seq_one_letter_code
_entity_poly.pdbx_strand_id
1 'polypeptide(L)'
;ALSAFNEIDFWKERSLDEIARISIVSAGYECSVKFGRFSGPPLEVSRKVPIKLSRKVPLKVSRKVDGGCSDRPFLEGVVLIVVIISMKVNGGVIFCYHLVCVSSRERFICKSITILRFGALRLNCCAKMPSFFSRVEMAPPIEVFHMNKMYQDESSPQKVNLTIGAYRTEEGKPWVLPIVREAEKKMADDTTNNHEYLPVLGFEPFCKVASELVLGKDSSAIKEGRVTGVQCLSGTGSLRAGAEFLCRILGLKTVYISKPSWGNHKLVFKNAGFDDLREYRYWDSTNRCVDINNLIADLEAAPERSVIILHGCAHNPTGMDPSHEQWKKIAEIMKKKNLFTFFDIAYQGFASGDPDADAWAVRYFVEQGLEMVVAQSFAKNFGLYNERIGNLTVVVSDPAVLPAFKSQMSLIVRANWSNPPNHGAKIVHMILTTPEMLKKWHECIETMATRIKSMRTALRENLEKLNTPGKWEHITQQIGMFSFTGLTPSQTEHLVKVHKVFLLKNGRINVCGLNTKNVEYVAKAINETINSVK
;
A
#
# COMPACT_ATOMS: atom_id res chain seq x y z
N ALA A 1 -50.97 30.30 40.91
CA ALA A 1 -52.32 30.51 41.48
C ALA A 1 -53.13 29.25 41.20
N LEU A 2 -53.83 28.77 42.22
CA LEU A 2 -54.69 27.58 42.24
C LEU A 2 -55.62 27.47 41.03
N SER A 3 -55.82 26.27 40.50
CA SER A 3 -56.95 25.42 40.91
C SER A 3 -57.11 24.21 40.00
N ALA A 4 -57.41 23.08 40.64
CA ALA A 4 -57.79 21.83 40.02
C ALA A 4 -59.16 21.95 39.34
N PHE A 5 -59.29 21.35 38.16
CA PHE A 5 -60.55 20.73 37.75
C PHE A 5 -60.25 19.25 37.45
N ASN A 6 -60.73 18.39 38.36
CA ASN A 6 -60.81 16.96 38.18
C ASN A 6 -61.82 16.66 37.07
N GLU A 7 -61.35 16.48 35.84
CA GLU A 7 -62.18 15.92 34.75
C GLU A 7 -62.05 14.39 34.65
N ILE A 8 -61.28 13.74 35.53
CA ILE A 8 -61.07 12.29 35.48
C ILE A 8 -62.37 11.50 35.70
N ASP A 9 -63.33 12.06 36.43
CA ASP A 9 -64.61 11.39 36.69
C ASP A 9 -65.65 11.60 35.58
N PHE A 10 -65.48 12.60 34.69
CA PHE A 10 -66.39 12.82 33.55
C PHE A 10 -66.29 11.72 32.48
N TRP A 11 -65.12 11.06 32.41
CA TRP A 11 -64.78 10.09 31.37
C TRP A 11 -64.87 8.62 31.82
N LYS A 12 -65.17 8.35 33.09
CA LYS A 12 -65.14 6.99 33.65
C LYS A 12 -66.32 6.09 33.26
N GLU A 13 -67.47 6.67 32.87
CA GLU A 13 -68.70 5.88 32.65
C GLU A 13 -69.24 5.93 31.20
N ARG A 14 -68.49 6.46 30.22
CA ARG A 14 -68.97 6.59 28.83
C ARG A 14 -68.37 5.55 27.88
N SER A 15 -69.18 5.09 26.94
CA SER A 15 -68.76 4.12 25.91
C SER A 15 -67.80 4.76 24.89
N LEU A 16 -66.93 3.97 24.26
CA LEU A 16 -65.93 4.45 23.27
C LEU A 16 -66.54 5.26 22.12
N ASP A 17 -67.78 4.97 21.74
CA ASP A 17 -68.52 5.70 20.70
C ASP A 17 -68.96 7.11 21.16
N GLU A 18 -69.21 7.32 22.46
CA GLU A 18 -69.55 8.65 23.01
C GLU A 18 -68.31 9.55 23.13
N ILE A 19 -67.15 8.97 23.43
CA ILE A 19 -65.87 9.70 23.52
C ILE A 19 -65.46 10.25 22.14
N ALA A 20 -65.76 9.49 21.07
CA ALA A 20 -65.51 9.90 19.69
C ALA A 20 -66.40 11.08 19.24
N ARG A 21 -67.65 11.18 19.75
CA ARG A 21 -68.56 12.29 19.42
C ARG A 21 -68.22 13.59 20.15
N ILE A 22 -67.80 13.53 21.41
CA ILE A 22 -67.46 14.72 22.22
C ILE A 22 -66.14 15.37 21.73
N SER A 23 -65.20 14.57 21.22
CA SER A 23 -63.94 15.07 20.67
C SER A 23 -64.10 15.98 19.44
N ILE A 24 -65.29 15.97 18.80
CA ILE A 24 -65.60 16.80 17.62
C ILE A 24 -66.12 18.20 18.02
N VAL A 25 -66.57 18.40 19.27
CA VAL A 25 -67.18 19.67 19.72
C VAL A 25 -66.20 20.59 20.48
N SER A 26 -65.04 20.08 20.94
CA SER A 26 -64.08 20.86 21.77
C SER A 26 -62.97 21.61 21.01
N ALA A 27 -62.96 21.60 19.68
CA ALA A 27 -61.98 22.35 18.88
C ALA A 27 -62.43 23.82 18.68
N GLY A 28 -62.72 24.52 19.80
CA GLY A 28 -63.19 25.90 19.88
C GLY A 28 -62.29 26.92 19.18
N TYR A 29 -62.39 26.98 17.85
CA TYR A 29 -61.95 28.12 17.07
C TYR A 29 -63.13 29.07 16.91
N GLU A 30 -63.18 30.10 17.75
CA GLU A 30 -63.63 31.41 17.30
C GLU A 30 -62.71 31.81 16.14
N CYS A 31 -63.21 31.68 14.92
CA CYS A 31 -62.68 32.42 13.79
C CYS A 31 -63.76 33.41 13.38
N SER A 32 -63.50 34.69 13.65
CA SER A 32 -64.21 35.83 13.11
C SER A 32 -64.47 35.63 11.62
N VAL A 33 -65.74 35.52 11.28
CA VAL A 33 -66.22 35.46 9.90
C VAL A 33 -66.07 36.86 9.28
N LYS A 34 -65.11 37.04 8.37
CA LYS A 34 -65.27 38.03 7.30
C LYS A 34 -65.83 37.34 6.08
N PHE A 35 -67.11 37.63 5.83
CA PHE A 35 -67.92 37.11 4.75
C PHE A 35 -67.33 37.45 3.37
N GLY A 36 -66.97 36.40 2.62
CA GLY A 36 -67.04 36.39 1.16
C GLY A 36 -68.13 35.40 0.77
N ARG A 37 -69.19 35.89 0.12
CA ARG A 37 -70.50 35.27 -0.09
C ARG A 37 -70.50 33.80 -0.55
N PHE A 38 -71.41 33.04 0.06
CA PHE A 38 -71.89 31.70 -0.32
C PHE A 38 -72.70 31.70 -1.62
N SER A 39 -72.76 30.55 -2.31
CA SER A 39 -74.01 30.02 -2.89
C SER A 39 -73.95 28.50 -3.10
N GLY A 40 -74.74 27.75 -2.31
CA GLY A 40 -75.01 26.32 -2.53
C GLY A 40 -75.72 25.67 -1.34
N PRO A 41 -76.82 24.90 -1.55
CA PRO A 41 -77.69 24.40 -0.48
C PRO A 41 -77.07 23.22 0.31
N PRO A 42 -77.57 22.93 1.53
CA PRO A 42 -76.96 21.93 2.41
C PRO A 42 -77.28 20.52 1.93
N LEU A 43 -76.29 19.61 1.97
CA LEU A 43 -76.51 18.19 1.63
C LEU A 43 -76.16 17.27 2.80
N GLU A 44 -77.15 16.48 3.18
CA GLU A 44 -77.22 15.52 4.27
C GLU A 44 -76.11 14.45 4.24
N VAL A 45 -75.62 14.09 5.43
CA VAL A 45 -74.75 12.93 5.63
C VAL A 45 -75.63 11.69 5.83
N SER A 46 -75.75 10.85 4.82
CA SER A 46 -76.36 9.52 4.95
C SER A 46 -75.29 8.41 4.84
N ARG A 47 -75.41 7.45 5.76
CA ARG A 47 -74.73 6.14 5.89
C ARG A 47 -73.37 6.05 6.60
N LYS A 48 -73.41 5.39 7.77
CA LYS A 48 -72.29 4.78 8.49
C LYS A 48 -71.64 3.70 7.62
N VAL A 49 -70.32 3.75 7.45
CA VAL A 49 -69.52 2.68 6.83
C VAL A 49 -68.69 1.97 7.92
N PRO A 50 -68.60 0.62 7.94
CA PRO A 50 -67.94 -0.11 9.04
C PRO A 50 -66.41 -0.03 8.96
N ILE A 51 -65.75 0.13 10.11
CA ILE A 51 -64.28 0.12 10.23
C ILE A 51 -63.78 -1.33 10.10
N LYS A 52 -62.95 -1.61 9.10
CA LYS A 52 -62.17 -2.86 9.00
C LYS A 52 -60.78 -2.66 9.61
N LEU A 53 -60.49 -3.35 10.72
CA LEU A 53 -59.16 -3.42 11.31
C LEU A 53 -58.32 -4.48 10.59
N SER A 54 -57.17 -4.10 10.03
CA SER A 54 -56.23 -5.04 9.38
C SER A 54 -54.96 -5.24 10.22
N ARG A 55 -54.66 -6.52 10.49
CA ARG A 55 -53.40 -7.19 10.92
C ARG A 55 -52.54 -6.54 12.03
N LYS A 56 -52.37 -7.28 13.14
CA LYS A 56 -51.30 -7.10 14.13
C LYS A 56 -49.93 -7.39 13.50
N VAL A 57 -49.00 -6.44 13.54
CA VAL A 57 -47.60 -6.64 13.13
C VAL A 57 -46.72 -6.45 14.38
N PRO A 58 -45.94 -7.45 14.82
CA PRO A 58 -45.01 -7.27 15.93
C PRO A 58 -43.78 -6.47 15.47
N LEU A 59 -43.48 -5.38 16.16
CA LEU A 59 -42.29 -4.54 15.94
C LEU A 59 -41.13 -5.00 16.82
N LYS A 60 -39.98 -5.31 16.21
CA LYS A 60 -38.67 -5.37 16.91
C LYS A 60 -38.01 -4.00 16.77
N VAL A 61 -37.87 -3.27 17.89
CA VAL A 61 -37.09 -2.02 17.96
C VAL A 61 -35.83 -2.32 18.77
N SER A 62 -34.65 -2.27 18.16
CA SER A 62 -33.38 -2.32 18.87
C SER A 62 -32.89 -0.91 19.17
N ARG A 63 -32.58 -0.63 20.43
CA ARG A 63 -31.90 0.62 20.82
C ARG A 63 -30.40 0.34 20.84
N LYS A 64 -29.63 1.03 20.00
CA LYS A 64 -28.16 1.04 20.10
C LYS A 64 -27.80 2.14 21.12
N VAL A 65 -27.28 1.74 22.28
CA VAL A 65 -26.63 2.63 23.24
C VAL A 65 -25.23 2.06 23.43
N ASP A 66 -24.21 2.89 23.28
CA ASP A 66 -22.82 2.48 23.44
C ASP A 66 -22.57 1.97 24.88
N GLY A 67 -22.05 0.73 24.99
CA GLY A 67 -21.55 0.15 26.23
C GLY A 67 -22.40 -0.98 26.84
N GLY A 68 -21.98 -2.23 26.63
CA GLY A 68 -22.26 -3.39 27.50
C GLY A 68 -23.60 -4.11 27.29
N CYS A 69 -23.54 -5.41 26.95
CA CYS A 69 -24.67 -6.32 27.05
C CYS A 69 -25.20 -6.37 28.49
N SER A 70 -26.49 -6.10 28.69
CA SER A 70 -27.23 -6.58 29.85
C SER A 70 -28.61 -7.08 29.41
N ASP A 71 -28.89 -8.34 29.69
CA ASP A 71 -30.19 -8.97 29.46
C ASP A 71 -31.22 -8.46 30.47
N ARG A 72 -32.32 -7.84 29.97
CA ARG A 72 -33.58 -7.66 30.71
C ARG A 72 -34.79 -7.80 29.76
N PRO A 73 -35.95 -8.28 30.25
CA PRO A 73 -36.96 -8.92 29.41
C PRO A 73 -37.90 -7.95 28.66
N PHE A 74 -38.49 -8.49 27.60
CA PHE A 74 -39.35 -7.90 26.58
C PHE A 74 -40.57 -7.13 27.13
N LEU A 75 -40.91 -5.98 26.52
CA LEU A 75 -42.23 -5.36 26.59
C LEU A 75 -43.23 -6.20 25.77
N GLU A 76 -43.86 -7.19 26.41
CA GLU A 76 -45.07 -7.83 25.87
C GLU A 76 -46.29 -6.90 26.07
N GLY A 77 -47.11 -6.75 25.01
CA GLY A 77 -48.46 -6.17 25.15
C GLY A 77 -48.71 -4.79 24.51
N VAL A 78 -47.81 -4.25 23.68
CA VAL A 78 -48.07 -2.99 22.93
C VAL A 78 -48.82 -3.29 21.63
N VAL A 79 -50.01 -2.70 21.45
CA VAL A 79 -50.78 -2.77 20.19
C VAL A 79 -50.80 -1.39 19.53
N LEU A 80 -50.30 -1.33 18.30
CA LEU A 80 -50.38 -0.15 17.44
C LEU A 80 -51.69 -0.24 16.63
N ILE A 81 -52.61 0.71 16.83
CA ILE A 81 -53.83 0.81 16.04
C ILE A 81 -53.67 1.98 15.08
N VAL A 82 -53.68 1.68 13.79
CA VAL A 82 -53.70 2.69 12.73
C VAL A 82 -55.15 2.86 12.29
N VAL A 83 -55.74 4.01 12.62
CA VAL A 83 -57.07 4.39 12.13
C VAL A 83 -56.88 5.23 10.88
N ILE A 84 -57.35 4.72 9.75
CA ILE A 84 -57.35 5.43 8.47
C ILE A 84 -58.73 6.03 8.28
N ILE A 85 -58.82 7.36 8.32
CA ILE A 85 -60.04 8.08 7.99
C ILE A 85 -59.85 8.68 6.60
N SER A 86 -60.60 8.18 5.62
CA SER A 86 -60.67 8.80 4.31
C SER A 86 -61.86 9.77 4.29
N MET A 87 -61.60 11.01 3.87
CA MET A 87 -62.66 11.99 3.61
C MET A 87 -62.61 12.36 2.13
N LYS A 88 -63.76 12.29 1.48
CA LYS A 88 -63.93 12.68 0.08
C LYS A 88 -64.38 14.14 0.08
N VAL A 89 -63.53 15.05 -0.41
CA VAL A 89 -63.85 16.48 -0.48
C VAL A 89 -63.48 16.97 -1.89
N ASN A 90 -64.46 17.49 -2.61
CA ASN A 90 -64.36 18.11 -3.95
C ASN A 90 -63.32 17.48 -4.89
N GLY A 91 -63.64 16.29 -5.41
CA GLY A 91 -62.88 15.66 -6.50
C GLY A 91 -61.59 14.94 -6.09
N GLY A 92 -61.20 14.98 -4.80
CA GLY A 92 -60.05 14.26 -4.26
C GLY A 92 -60.38 13.46 -3.00
N VAL A 93 -59.60 12.40 -2.74
CA VAL A 93 -59.66 11.62 -1.50
C VAL A 93 -58.50 12.07 -0.62
N ILE A 94 -58.80 12.59 0.57
CA ILE A 94 -57.79 12.92 1.59
C ILE A 94 -57.77 11.76 2.58
N PHE A 95 -56.57 11.22 2.84
CA PHE A 95 -56.34 10.19 3.85
C PHE A 95 -55.70 10.82 5.08
N CYS A 96 -56.40 10.78 6.21
CA CYS A 96 -55.84 11.13 7.51
C CYS A 96 -55.48 9.84 8.26
N TYR A 97 -54.24 9.75 8.72
CA TYR A 97 -53.75 8.64 9.53
C TYR A 97 -53.72 9.06 10.99
N HIS A 98 -54.29 8.24 11.87
CA HIS A 98 -54.09 8.34 13.31
C HIS A 98 -53.39 7.10 13.82
N LEU A 99 -52.21 7.28 14.41
CA LEU A 99 -51.52 6.24 15.16
C LEU A 99 -51.89 6.36 16.63
N VAL A 100 -52.53 5.33 17.17
CA VAL A 100 -52.79 5.20 18.60
C VAL A 100 -51.98 4.01 19.11
N CYS A 101 -51.09 4.28 20.07
CA CYS A 101 -50.29 3.26 20.74
C CYS A 101 -50.93 2.95 22.09
N VAL A 102 -51.34 1.69 22.32
CA VAL A 102 -51.97 1.28 23.58
C VAL A 102 -51.11 0.22 24.26
N SER A 103 -50.63 0.55 25.47
CA SER A 103 -49.93 -0.37 26.38
C SER A 103 -50.89 -0.82 27.48
N SER A 104 -50.84 -2.11 27.85
CA SER A 104 -51.70 -2.70 28.90
C SER A 104 -51.30 -2.30 30.33
N ARG A 105 -50.21 -1.57 30.50
CA ARG A 105 -49.84 -0.91 31.76
C ARG A 105 -49.47 0.54 31.44
N GLU A 106 -50.23 1.47 32.01
CA GLU A 106 -50.16 2.93 31.88
C GLU A 106 -50.66 3.52 30.53
N ARG A 107 -51.80 4.23 30.58
CA ARG A 107 -52.45 4.88 29.42
C ARG A 107 -51.77 6.23 29.11
N PHE A 108 -50.82 6.24 28.19
CA PHE A 108 -50.34 7.48 27.55
C PHE A 108 -51.08 7.71 26.22
N ILE A 109 -51.77 8.85 26.08
CA ILE A 109 -52.33 9.31 24.79
C ILE A 109 -51.38 10.37 24.23
N CYS A 110 -50.57 10.00 23.22
CA CYS A 110 -49.77 10.96 22.47
C CYS A 110 -50.62 11.54 21.32
N LYS A 111 -51.08 12.80 21.45
CA LYS A 111 -51.72 13.54 20.35
C LYS A 111 -50.64 14.30 19.57
N SER A 112 -50.21 13.77 18.43
CA SER A 112 -49.51 14.55 17.39
C SER A 112 -50.35 14.54 16.12
N ILE A 113 -50.90 15.69 15.76
CA ILE A 113 -51.66 15.91 14.53
C ILE A 113 -50.69 16.49 13.49
N THR A 114 -50.28 15.69 12.51
CA THR A 114 -49.54 16.19 11.34
C THR A 114 -50.49 16.26 10.15
N ILE A 115 -50.95 17.45 9.80
CA ILE A 115 -51.74 17.70 8.59
C ILE A 115 -50.77 17.90 7.43
N LEU A 116 -50.53 16.86 6.63
CA LEU A 116 -49.78 16.97 5.38
C LEU A 116 -50.72 17.40 4.24
N ARG A 117 -50.71 18.69 3.88
CA ARG A 117 -51.29 19.17 2.62
C ARG A 117 -50.40 18.73 1.45
N PHE A 118 -50.82 17.72 0.70
CA PHE A 118 -50.20 17.42 -0.59
C PHE A 118 -50.72 18.41 -1.65
N GLY A 119 -50.01 19.53 -1.82
CA GLY A 119 -49.98 20.21 -3.11
C GLY A 119 -49.23 19.31 -4.11
N ALA A 120 -49.60 19.34 -5.39
CA ALA A 120 -49.05 18.50 -6.45
C ALA A 120 -47.52 18.67 -6.61
N LEU A 121 -46.75 17.98 -5.77
CA LEU A 121 -45.32 17.77 -5.99
C LEU A 121 -45.18 16.66 -7.04
N ARG A 122 -44.68 17.02 -8.22
CA ARG A 122 -43.98 16.05 -9.06
C ARG A 122 -42.77 15.55 -8.27
N LEU A 123 -42.93 14.40 -7.61
CA LEU A 123 -41.82 13.65 -7.04
C LEU A 123 -40.93 13.18 -8.19
N ASN A 124 -39.93 14.00 -8.54
CA ASN A 124 -38.72 13.49 -9.18
C ASN A 124 -37.96 12.66 -8.13
N CYS A 125 -38.50 11.49 -7.79
CA CYS A 125 -37.83 10.46 -7.01
C CYS A 125 -36.81 9.74 -7.90
N CYS A 126 -35.76 10.46 -8.29
CA CYS A 126 -34.53 9.84 -8.76
C CYS A 126 -33.47 10.13 -7.71
N ALA A 127 -33.66 9.59 -6.51
CA ALA A 127 -32.58 9.55 -5.52
C ALA A 127 -31.46 8.71 -6.14
N LYS A 128 -30.42 9.38 -6.65
CA LYS A 128 -29.23 8.70 -7.16
C LYS A 128 -28.71 7.83 -6.03
N MET A 129 -28.69 6.51 -6.27
CA MET A 129 -28.06 5.60 -5.31
C MET A 129 -26.63 6.08 -5.05
N PRO A 130 -26.18 6.09 -3.79
CA PRO A 130 -24.83 6.53 -3.48
C PRO A 130 -23.83 5.65 -4.23
N SER A 131 -22.86 6.29 -4.88
CA SER A 131 -21.80 5.58 -5.60
C SER A 131 -21.08 4.63 -4.64
N PHE A 132 -20.81 3.41 -5.08
CA PHE A 132 -19.92 2.48 -4.39
C PHE A 132 -18.55 3.11 -4.07
N PHE A 133 -18.12 4.10 -4.87
CA PHE A 133 -16.85 4.81 -4.72
C PHE A 133 -16.93 6.06 -3.84
N SER A 134 -18.09 6.39 -3.26
CA SER A 134 -18.29 7.62 -2.47
C SER A 134 -17.43 7.71 -1.21
N ARG A 135 -16.87 6.59 -0.75
CA ARG A 135 -16.01 6.51 0.45
C ARG A 135 -14.53 6.25 0.13
N VAL A 136 -14.14 6.27 -1.15
CA VAL A 136 -12.73 6.07 -1.53
C VAL A 136 -11.95 7.33 -1.16
N GLU A 137 -11.06 7.19 -0.18
CA GLU A 137 -10.16 8.26 0.23
C GLU A 137 -8.94 8.33 -0.70
N MET A 138 -8.41 9.54 -0.87
CA MET A 138 -7.19 9.75 -1.64
C MET A 138 -6.00 9.15 -0.89
N ALA A 139 -5.34 8.16 -1.50
CA ALA A 139 -4.14 7.58 -0.93
C ALA A 139 -2.99 8.61 -0.89
N PRO A 140 -2.14 8.60 0.14
CA PRO A 140 -0.93 9.42 0.17
C PRO A 140 -0.05 9.14 -1.06
N PRO A 141 0.56 10.17 -1.67
CA PRO A 141 1.41 9.98 -2.83
C PRO A 141 2.67 9.20 -2.47
N ILE A 142 3.10 8.31 -3.36
CA ILE A 142 4.39 7.61 -3.22
C ILE A 142 5.51 8.64 -3.46
N GLU A 143 6.25 8.95 -2.39
CA GLU A 143 7.20 10.07 -2.33
C GLU A 143 8.15 10.14 -3.54
N VAL A 144 8.80 9.03 -3.93
CA VAL A 144 9.77 9.02 -5.03
C VAL A 144 9.15 9.42 -6.37
N PHE A 145 7.90 9.00 -6.64
CA PHE A 145 7.20 9.36 -7.87
C PHE A 145 6.65 10.78 -7.82
N HIS A 146 6.22 11.22 -6.63
CA HIS A 146 5.78 12.59 -6.41
C HIS A 146 6.92 13.59 -6.62
N MET A 147 8.09 13.36 -6.01
CA MET A 147 9.27 14.22 -6.21
C MET A 147 9.73 14.22 -7.67
N ASN A 148 9.68 13.08 -8.36
CA ASN A 148 9.99 13.04 -9.78
C ASN A 148 8.97 13.80 -10.62
N LYS A 149 7.68 13.73 -10.29
CA LYS A 149 6.64 14.51 -10.97
C LYS A 149 6.90 16.01 -10.80
N MET A 150 7.24 16.46 -9.59
CA MET A 150 7.65 17.84 -9.35
C MET A 150 8.87 18.25 -10.19
N TYR A 151 9.88 17.38 -10.32
CA TYR A 151 11.01 17.63 -11.22
C TYR A 151 10.57 17.75 -12.69
N GLN A 152 9.64 16.91 -13.16
CA GLN A 152 9.16 16.99 -14.54
C GLN A 152 8.42 18.29 -14.81
N ASP A 153 7.63 18.76 -13.83
CA ASP A 153 6.80 19.96 -13.94
C ASP A 153 7.60 21.27 -13.72
N GLU A 154 8.80 21.18 -13.16
CA GLU A 154 9.70 22.33 -13.00
C GLU A 154 10.27 22.81 -14.35
N SER A 155 10.21 24.11 -14.62
CA SER A 155 10.67 24.70 -15.89
C SER A 155 12.08 25.26 -15.83
N SER A 156 12.66 25.40 -14.62
CA SER A 156 14.01 25.91 -14.44
C SER A 156 15.04 25.11 -15.26
N PRO A 157 15.92 25.77 -16.02
CA PRO A 157 16.98 25.09 -16.77
C PRO A 157 18.08 24.50 -15.85
N GLN A 158 18.11 24.91 -14.57
CA GLN A 158 19.08 24.44 -13.57
C GLN A 158 18.56 23.28 -12.72
N LYS A 159 17.35 22.77 -13.00
CA LYS A 159 16.77 21.68 -12.21
C LYS A 159 17.63 20.41 -12.27
N VAL A 160 17.77 19.73 -11.13
CA VAL A 160 18.52 18.47 -11.02
C VAL A 160 17.65 17.37 -10.43
N ASN A 161 17.64 16.20 -11.06
CA ASN A 161 16.89 15.05 -10.57
C ASN A 161 17.79 14.04 -9.85
N LEU A 162 17.73 14.03 -8.52
CA LEU A 162 18.39 13.05 -7.66
C LEU A 162 17.37 12.09 -6.99
N THR A 163 16.17 11.93 -7.58
CA THR A 163 15.05 11.22 -6.97
C THR A 163 15.02 9.72 -7.33
N ILE A 164 14.56 9.37 -8.52
CA ILE A 164 14.32 8.00 -8.98
C ILE A 164 15.65 7.25 -9.09
N GLY A 165 15.70 6.04 -8.53
CA GLY A 165 16.82 5.11 -8.65
C GLY A 165 16.89 4.45 -10.02
N ALA A 166 17.28 5.24 -11.03
CA ALA A 166 17.57 4.76 -12.36
C ALA A 166 18.85 5.42 -12.88
N TYR A 167 19.68 4.64 -13.57
CA TYR A 167 20.93 5.11 -14.13
C TYR A 167 20.69 6.13 -15.25
N ARG A 168 21.60 7.09 -15.40
CA ARG A 168 21.55 8.12 -16.42
C ARG A 168 22.91 8.30 -17.07
N THR A 169 22.89 8.70 -18.34
CA THR A 169 24.06 9.14 -19.08
C THR A 169 24.56 10.48 -18.56
N GLU A 170 25.68 10.95 -19.11
CA GLU A 170 26.26 12.25 -18.81
C GLU A 170 25.33 13.43 -19.16
N GLU A 171 24.45 13.23 -20.14
CA GLU A 171 23.40 14.18 -20.52
C GLU A 171 22.15 14.09 -19.63
N GLY A 172 22.16 13.26 -18.59
CA GLY A 172 21.00 13.05 -17.71
C GLY A 172 19.87 12.25 -18.36
N LYS A 173 20.14 11.52 -19.46
CA LYS A 173 19.14 10.72 -20.18
C LYS A 173 19.13 9.26 -19.73
N PRO A 174 18.02 8.51 -19.90
CA PRO A 174 18.03 7.06 -19.71
C PRO A 174 19.10 6.40 -20.60
N TRP A 175 19.86 5.46 -20.04
CA TRP A 175 20.81 4.65 -20.80
C TRP A 175 20.24 3.26 -21.02
N VAL A 176 19.98 2.92 -22.28
CA VAL A 176 19.69 1.53 -22.67
C VAL A 176 21.03 0.88 -23.00
N LEU A 177 21.37 -0.19 -22.29
CA LEU A 177 22.64 -0.88 -22.48
C LEU A 177 22.78 -1.30 -23.95
N PRO A 178 23.92 -1.04 -24.60
CA PRO A 178 24.15 -1.46 -25.99
C PRO A 178 23.89 -2.95 -26.19
N ILE A 179 24.27 -3.78 -25.22
CA ILE A 179 24.08 -5.23 -25.28
C ILE A 179 22.62 -5.67 -25.19
N VAL A 180 21.77 -4.90 -24.49
CA VAL A 180 20.33 -5.14 -24.47
C VAL A 180 19.74 -4.85 -25.84
N ARG A 181 20.13 -3.74 -26.49
CA ARG A 181 19.68 -3.43 -27.86
C ARG A 181 20.10 -4.50 -28.86
N GLU A 182 21.31 -5.05 -28.70
CA GLU A 182 21.80 -6.15 -29.52
C GLU A 182 20.94 -7.41 -29.32
N ALA A 183 20.62 -7.76 -28.06
CA ALA A 183 19.73 -8.88 -27.74
C ALA A 183 18.32 -8.69 -28.35
N GLU A 184 17.74 -7.48 -28.22
CA GLU A 184 16.42 -7.17 -28.77
C GLU A 184 16.37 -7.31 -30.29
N LYS A 185 17.41 -6.84 -31.01
CA LYS A 185 17.50 -7.02 -32.46
C LYS A 185 17.55 -8.51 -32.83
N LYS A 186 18.42 -9.28 -32.17
CA LYS A 186 18.51 -10.73 -32.38
C LYS A 186 17.17 -11.44 -32.13
N MET A 187 16.43 -11.03 -31.10
CA MET A 187 15.11 -11.58 -30.80
C MET A 187 14.07 -11.20 -31.86
N ALA A 188 14.12 -9.98 -32.39
CA ALA A 188 13.21 -9.53 -33.45
C ALA A 188 13.47 -10.26 -34.79
N ASP A 189 14.71 -10.62 -35.06
CA ASP A 189 15.11 -11.34 -36.28
C ASP A 189 14.84 -12.86 -36.22
N ASP A 190 14.61 -13.41 -35.03
CA ASP A 190 14.37 -14.85 -34.81
C ASP A 190 12.90 -15.22 -35.08
N THR A 191 12.66 -15.83 -36.25
CA THR A 191 11.33 -16.24 -36.74
C THR A 191 10.72 -17.40 -35.97
N THR A 192 11.46 -18.05 -35.07
CA THR A 192 10.92 -19.11 -34.20
C THR A 192 10.27 -18.54 -32.93
N ASN A 193 10.51 -17.25 -32.64
CA ASN A 193 9.88 -16.59 -31.50
C ASN A 193 8.36 -16.46 -31.70
N ASN A 194 7.62 -16.83 -30.65
CA ASN A 194 6.18 -16.64 -30.55
C ASN A 194 5.81 -15.96 -29.23
N HIS A 195 4.52 -15.69 -29.07
CA HIS A 195 3.93 -15.01 -27.91
C HIS A 195 3.03 -15.92 -27.08
N GLU A 196 3.27 -17.23 -27.12
CA GLU A 196 2.55 -18.19 -26.29
C GLU A 196 2.85 -17.99 -24.80
N TYR A 197 1.94 -18.47 -23.95
CA TYR A 197 2.11 -18.40 -22.51
C TYR A 197 3.34 -19.17 -22.04
N LEU A 198 4.10 -18.56 -21.14
CA LEU A 198 5.14 -19.27 -20.40
C LEU A 198 4.52 -20.24 -19.38
N PRO A 199 5.28 -21.25 -18.92
CA PRO A 199 4.95 -21.98 -17.72
C PRO A 199 4.68 -21.03 -16.54
N VAL A 200 3.87 -21.45 -15.57
CA VAL A 200 3.44 -20.60 -14.43
C VAL A 200 4.63 -20.05 -13.64
N LEU A 201 5.67 -20.87 -13.41
CA LEU A 201 6.89 -20.45 -12.71
C LEU A 201 7.90 -19.71 -13.63
N GLY A 202 7.56 -19.54 -14.90
CA GLY A 202 8.30 -18.79 -15.90
C GLY A 202 9.20 -19.60 -16.82
N PHE A 203 10.12 -18.89 -17.46
CA PHE A 203 11.07 -19.44 -18.41
C PHE A 203 12.24 -20.10 -17.66
N GLU A 204 12.20 -21.42 -17.52
CA GLU A 204 13.17 -22.18 -16.72
C GLU A 204 14.65 -21.90 -17.08
N PRO A 205 15.06 -21.81 -18.36
CA PRO A 205 16.44 -21.48 -18.70
C PRO A 205 16.89 -20.14 -18.12
N PHE A 206 16.03 -19.13 -18.10
CA PHE A 206 16.29 -17.86 -17.42
C PHE A 206 16.43 -18.05 -15.90
N CYS A 207 15.50 -18.77 -15.26
CA CYS A 207 15.53 -19.00 -13.80
C CYS A 207 16.84 -19.71 -13.36
N LYS A 208 17.34 -20.63 -14.18
CA LYS A 208 18.60 -21.32 -13.96
C LYS A 208 19.77 -20.35 -13.95
N VAL A 209 19.97 -19.60 -15.03
CA VAL A 209 21.12 -18.67 -15.14
C VAL A 209 21.01 -17.49 -14.17
N ALA A 210 19.80 -17.05 -13.82
CA ALA A 210 19.57 -16.06 -12.78
C ALA A 210 20.02 -16.57 -11.40
N SER A 211 19.71 -17.83 -11.07
CA SER A 211 20.13 -18.44 -9.80
C SER A 211 21.64 -18.67 -9.78
N GLU A 212 22.24 -19.11 -10.90
CA GLU A 212 23.70 -19.21 -11.05
C GLU A 212 24.40 -17.87 -10.87
N LEU A 213 23.83 -16.76 -11.37
CA LEU A 213 24.42 -15.43 -11.23
C LEU A 213 24.58 -15.03 -9.75
N VAL A 214 23.57 -15.26 -8.91
CA VAL A 214 23.66 -14.88 -7.49
C VAL A 214 24.40 -15.91 -6.64
N LEU A 215 24.20 -17.20 -6.88
CA LEU A 215 24.81 -18.26 -6.05
C LEU A 215 26.23 -18.62 -6.49
N GLY A 216 26.62 -18.26 -7.71
CA GLY A 216 27.82 -18.75 -8.37
C GLY A 216 27.57 -20.11 -9.04
N LYS A 217 28.11 -20.32 -10.24
CA LYS A 217 27.95 -21.58 -11.01
C LYS A 217 28.44 -22.81 -10.25
N ASP A 218 29.44 -22.63 -9.40
CA ASP A 218 30.05 -23.70 -8.60
C ASP A 218 29.40 -23.96 -7.24
N SER A 219 28.30 -23.26 -6.92
CA SER A 219 27.59 -23.38 -5.66
C SER A 219 27.28 -24.83 -5.29
N SER A 220 27.62 -25.23 -4.06
CA SER A 220 27.27 -26.56 -3.52
C SER A 220 25.76 -26.80 -3.56
N ALA A 221 24.95 -25.79 -3.24
CA ALA A 221 23.49 -25.91 -3.28
C ALA A 221 22.95 -26.23 -4.68
N ILE A 222 23.56 -25.69 -5.73
CA ILE A 222 23.18 -26.02 -7.11
C ILE A 222 23.57 -27.47 -7.42
N LYS A 223 24.81 -27.86 -7.11
CA LYS A 223 25.33 -29.23 -7.34
C LYS A 223 24.54 -30.30 -6.58
N GLU A 224 24.03 -29.96 -5.40
CA GLU A 224 23.20 -30.83 -4.54
C GLU A 224 21.70 -30.81 -4.90
N GLY A 225 21.30 -30.05 -5.93
CA GLY A 225 19.90 -29.98 -6.36
C GLY A 225 18.97 -29.24 -5.40
N ARG A 226 19.53 -28.45 -4.46
CA ARG A 226 18.80 -27.72 -3.41
C ARG A 226 18.23 -26.37 -3.84
N VAL A 227 18.33 -26.04 -5.13
CA VAL A 227 17.99 -24.71 -5.65
C VAL A 227 16.85 -24.80 -6.66
N THR A 228 15.91 -23.87 -6.54
CA THR A 228 14.94 -23.60 -7.61
C THR A 228 14.73 -22.10 -7.81
N GLY A 229 14.41 -21.70 -9.04
CA GLY A 229 14.11 -20.32 -9.39
C GLY A 229 12.67 -20.17 -9.86
N VAL A 230 12.06 -19.04 -9.51
CA VAL A 230 10.70 -18.66 -9.95
C VAL A 230 10.78 -17.28 -10.55
N GLN A 231 10.52 -17.18 -11.86
CA GLN A 231 10.53 -15.89 -12.53
C GLN A 231 9.38 -15.03 -12.01
N CYS A 232 9.71 -13.80 -11.64
CA CYS A 232 8.81 -12.87 -10.97
C CYS A 232 8.84 -11.49 -11.64
N LEU A 233 7.88 -10.64 -11.28
CA LEU A 233 7.77 -9.26 -11.77
C LEU A 233 8.82 -8.32 -11.12
N SER A 234 10.09 -8.56 -11.46
CA SER A 234 11.26 -7.92 -10.86
C SER A 234 11.38 -8.17 -9.36
N GLY A 235 12.26 -7.42 -8.68
CA GLY A 235 12.46 -7.55 -7.22
C GLY A 235 11.17 -7.39 -6.42
N THR A 236 10.31 -6.43 -6.76
CA THR A 236 9.01 -6.25 -6.08
C THR A 236 8.11 -7.48 -6.19
N GLY A 237 8.04 -8.09 -7.38
CA GLY A 237 7.26 -9.31 -7.60
C GLY A 237 7.86 -10.50 -6.84
N SER A 238 9.19 -10.63 -6.84
CA SER A 238 9.90 -11.67 -6.07
C SER A 238 9.66 -11.52 -4.57
N LEU A 239 9.75 -10.29 -4.04
CA LEU A 239 9.44 -9.98 -2.65
C LEU A 239 7.99 -10.35 -2.32
N ARG A 240 7.03 -9.96 -3.17
CA ARG A 240 5.60 -10.22 -2.90
C ARG A 240 5.26 -11.71 -2.91
N ALA A 241 5.75 -12.47 -3.89
CA ALA A 241 5.50 -13.91 -3.97
C ALA A 241 6.22 -14.69 -2.88
N GLY A 242 7.49 -14.37 -2.62
CA GLY A 242 8.26 -14.97 -1.52
C GLY A 242 7.60 -14.69 -0.17
N ALA A 243 7.22 -13.43 0.11
CA ALA A 243 6.55 -13.07 1.35
C ALA A 243 5.21 -13.79 1.51
N GLU A 244 4.41 -13.92 0.44
CA GLU A 244 3.15 -14.67 0.50
C GLU A 244 3.39 -16.13 0.85
N PHE A 245 4.39 -16.75 0.25
CA PHE A 245 4.72 -18.15 0.53
C PHE A 245 5.13 -18.34 1.99
N LEU A 246 6.03 -17.49 2.49
CA LEU A 246 6.49 -17.55 3.88
C LEU A 246 5.34 -17.35 4.87
N CYS A 247 4.43 -16.40 4.61
CA CYS A 247 3.32 -16.14 5.52
C CYS A 247 2.19 -17.17 5.40
N ARG A 248 1.73 -17.46 4.19
CA ARG A 248 0.54 -18.29 3.94
C ARG A 248 0.84 -19.79 4.05
N ILE A 249 2.00 -20.23 3.57
CA ILE A 249 2.35 -21.65 3.48
C ILE A 249 3.23 -22.07 4.66
N LEU A 250 4.24 -21.27 5.03
CA LEU A 250 5.14 -21.59 6.16
C LEU A 250 4.67 -21.03 7.51
N GLY A 251 3.60 -20.23 7.53
CA GLY A 251 3.02 -19.66 8.75
C GLY A 251 3.89 -18.62 9.45
N LEU A 252 4.89 -18.04 8.78
CA LEU A 252 5.77 -17.03 9.38
C LEU A 252 5.05 -15.68 9.46
N LYS A 253 4.93 -15.12 10.66
CA LYS A 253 4.11 -13.90 10.91
C LYS A 253 4.89 -12.64 11.22
N THR A 254 6.13 -12.80 11.69
CA THR A 254 7.01 -11.69 12.07
C THR A 254 8.05 -11.45 10.99
N VAL A 255 8.20 -10.20 10.58
CA VAL A 255 9.25 -9.75 9.66
C VAL A 255 10.02 -8.58 10.25
N TYR A 256 11.33 -8.60 10.09
CA TYR A 256 12.25 -7.54 10.46
C TYR A 256 12.82 -6.87 9.23
N ILE A 257 12.79 -5.54 9.23
CA ILE A 257 13.21 -4.68 8.12
C ILE A 257 14.26 -3.69 8.64
N SER A 258 15.33 -3.44 7.88
CA SER A 258 16.36 -2.48 8.31
C SER A 258 15.78 -1.10 8.60
N LYS A 259 16.37 -0.37 9.55
CA LYS A 259 16.03 1.02 9.84
C LYS A 259 17.18 1.94 9.46
N PRO A 260 17.06 2.76 8.39
CA PRO A 260 15.97 2.79 7.39
C PRO A 260 16.06 1.64 6.37
N SER A 261 15.06 1.51 5.49
CA SER A 261 15.05 0.55 4.37
C SER A 261 14.40 1.14 3.13
N TRP A 262 14.31 0.36 2.05
CA TRP A 262 13.51 0.71 0.88
C TRP A 262 12.04 0.85 1.29
N GLY A 263 11.46 2.02 0.99
CA GLY A 263 10.14 2.41 1.52
C GLY A 263 8.98 1.46 1.18
N ASN A 264 9.13 0.58 0.19
CA ASN A 264 8.10 -0.35 -0.21
C ASN A 264 8.14 -1.70 0.53
N HIS A 265 9.21 -2.02 1.28
CA HIS A 265 9.31 -3.30 2.01
C HIS A 265 8.13 -3.52 2.95
N LYS A 266 7.80 -2.51 3.77
CA LYS A 266 6.66 -2.58 4.71
C LYS A 266 5.34 -2.83 3.98
N LEU A 267 5.09 -2.12 2.88
CA LEU A 267 3.85 -2.27 2.11
C LEU A 267 3.72 -3.66 1.51
N VAL A 268 4.81 -4.19 0.92
CA VAL A 268 4.82 -5.51 0.29
C VAL A 268 4.54 -6.61 1.32
N PHE A 269 5.24 -6.60 2.45
CA PHE A 269 5.09 -7.65 3.47
C PHE A 269 3.76 -7.56 4.20
N LYS A 270 3.27 -6.35 4.52
CA LYS A 270 1.92 -6.17 5.06
C LYS A 270 0.87 -6.75 4.12
N ASN A 271 0.94 -6.44 2.83
CA ASN A 271 -0.01 -6.94 1.84
C ASN A 271 0.18 -8.43 1.50
N ALA A 272 1.28 -9.05 1.93
CA ALA A 272 1.49 -10.49 1.90
C ALA A 272 0.89 -11.22 3.11
N GLY A 273 0.36 -10.48 4.09
CA GLY A 273 -0.32 -11.02 5.26
C GLY A 273 0.55 -11.13 6.51
N PHE A 274 1.72 -10.47 6.56
CA PHE A 274 2.48 -10.36 7.81
C PHE A 274 1.75 -9.42 8.77
N ASP A 275 1.54 -9.89 10.00
CA ASP A 275 0.81 -9.15 11.04
C ASP A 275 1.75 -8.38 11.98
N ASP A 276 3.02 -8.82 12.07
CA ASP A 276 4.03 -8.26 12.97
C ASP A 276 5.23 -7.74 12.17
N LEU A 277 5.15 -6.47 11.77
CA LEU A 277 6.21 -5.77 11.04
C LEU A 277 7.11 -5.01 12.02
N ARG A 278 8.33 -5.48 12.17
CA ARG A 278 9.35 -4.91 13.06
C ARG A 278 10.50 -4.31 12.27
N GLU A 279 11.29 -3.51 12.96
CA GLU A 279 12.51 -2.93 12.43
C GLU A 279 13.72 -3.39 13.23
N TYR A 280 14.88 -3.51 12.58
CA TYR A 280 16.17 -3.66 13.25
C TYR A 280 17.07 -2.48 12.93
N ARG A 281 17.87 -2.04 13.90
CA ARG A 281 18.80 -0.93 13.76
C ARG A 281 19.87 -1.27 12.74
N TYR A 282 20.18 -0.30 11.89
CA TYR A 282 21.12 -0.49 10.77
C TYR A 282 22.01 0.72 10.54
N TRP A 283 21.45 1.93 10.60
CA TRP A 283 22.18 3.16 10.29
C TRP A 283 22.57 3.93 11.55
N ASP A 284 23.87 4.14 11.75
CA ASP A 284 24.39 5.09 12.72
C ASP A 284 24.42 6.49 12.08
N SER A 285 23.52 7.37 12.48
CA SER A 285 23.45 8.74 11.93
C SER A 285 24.63 9.63 12.32
N THR A 286 25.29 9.34 13.44
CA THR A 286 26.42 10.12 13.94
C THR A 286 27.69 9.76 13.19
N ASN A 287 27.97 8.46 13.05
CA ASN A 287 29.17 7.97 12.37
C ASN A 287 28.95 7.71 10.88
N ARG A 288 27.71 7.76 10.40
CA ARG A 288 27.31 7.56 8.99
C ARG A 288 27.74 6.19 8.43
N CYS A 289 27.63 5.15 9.25
CA CYS A 289 28.05 3.79 8.96
C CYS A 289 26.99 2.76 9.39
N VAL A 290 27.29 1.46 9.21
CA VAL A 290 26.44 0.37 9.73
C VAL A 290 26.56 0.31 11.26
N ASP A 291 25.44 0.45 11.96
CA ASP A 291 25.32 0.27 13.40
C ASP A 291 25.31 -1.23 13.76
N ILE A 292 26.46 -1.88 13.58
CA ILE A 292 26.57 -3.33 13.70
C ILE A 292 26.23 -3.82 15.10
N ASN A 293 26.60 -3.09 16.15
CA ASN A 293 26.37 -3.56 17.52
C ASN A 293 24.88 -3.65 17.84
N ASN A 294 24.11 -2.63 17.45
CA ASN A 294 22.68 -2.62 17.67
C ASN A 294 21.92 -3.52 16.69
N LEU A 295 22.41 -3.66 15.45
CA LEU A 295 21.90 -4.64 14.50
C LEU A 295 21.95 -6.03 15.10
N ILE A 296 23.13 -6.44 15.59
CA ILE A 296 23.37 -7.74 16.21
C ILE A 296 22.45 -7.93 17.43
N ALA A 297 22.35 -6.94 18.31
CA ALA A 297 21.47 -7.00 19.48
C ALA A 297 19.99 -7.21 19.10
N ASP A 298 19.51 -6.53 18.04
CA ASP A 298 18.13 -6.67 17.57
C ASP A 298 17.87 -8.05 16.95
N LEU A 299 18.84 -8.63 16.24
CA LEU A 299 18.75 -9.99 15.71
C LEU A 299 18.81 -11.05 16.82
N GLU A 300 19.62 -10.87 17.86
CA GLU A 300 19.65 -11.77 19.01
C GLU A 300 18.34 -11.76 19.81
N ALA A 301 17.69 -10.60 19.89
CA ALA A 301 16.38 -10.42 20.53
C ALA A 301 15.21 -10.87 19.64
N ALA A 302 15.42 -11.12 18.35
CA ALA A 302 14.37 -11.55 17.45
C ALA A 302 13.80 -12.93 17.89
N PRO A 303 12.46 -13.11 17.87
CA PRO A 303 11.85 -14.41 18.06
C PRO A 303 12.34 -15.40 17.00
N GLU A 304 12.51 -16.67 17.37
CA GLU A 304 12.85 -17.71 16.41
C GLU A 304 11.84 -17.77 15.26
N ARG A 305 12.30 -18.19 14.09
CA ARG A 305 11.52 -18.25 12.85
C ARG A 305 11.01 -16.89 12.34
N SER A 306 11.49 -15.77 12.88
CA SER A 306 11.23 -14.46 12.27
C SER A 306 11.93 -14.35 10.91
N VAL A 307 11.28 -13.69 9.95
CA VAL A 307 11.87 -13.39 8.64
C VAL A 307 12.71 -12.13 8.74
N ILE A 308 13.97 -12.18 8.33
CA ILE A 308 14.85 -11.01 8.30
C ILE A 308 15.11 -10.63 6.85
N ILE A 309 14.69 -9.41 6.46
CA ILE A 309 15.00 -8.89 5.13
C ILE A 309 16.40 -8.29 5.16
N LEU A 310 17.31 -8.85 4.36
CA LEU A 310 18.69 -8.39 4.22
C LEU A 310 18.91 -7.85 2.80
N HIS A 311 19.51 -6.67 2.67
CA HIS A 311 19.96 -6.18 1.36
C HIS A 311 21.29 -6.87 1.06
N GLY A 312 21.37 -7.63 -0.03
CA GLY A 312 22.57 -8.43 -0.36
C GLY A 312 23.80 -7.56 -0.67
N CYS A 313 23.56 -6.41 -1.29
CA CYS A 313 24.53 -5.36 -1.53
C CYS A 313 23.84 -4.02 -1.85
N ALA A 314 24.59 -2.93 -1.78
CA ALA A 314 24.16 -1.54 -2.00
C ALA A 314 22.83 -1.22 -1.30
N HIS A 315 22.83 -1.31 0.04
CA HIS A 315 21.67 -1.08 0.87
C HIS A 315 20.90 0.19 0.48
N ASN A 316 19.61 0.07 0.21
CA ASN A 316 18.75 1.22 -0.09
C ASN A 316 17.98 1.62 1.18
N PRO A 317 18.17 2.83 1.74
CA PRO A 317 18.69 4.03 1.08
C PRO A 317 20.13 4.43 1.42
N THR A 318 20.80 3.72 2.33
CA THR A 318 22.05 4.22 2.96
C THR A 318 23.26 4.19 2.04
N GLY A 319 23.32 3.23 1.12
CA GLY A 319 24.53 2.88 0.37
C GLY A 319 25.64 2.28 1.24
N MET A 320 25.38 1.99 2.52
CA MET A 320 26.35 1.38 3.44
C MET A 320 26.02 -0.10 3.59
N ASP A 321 27.00 -0.97 3.35
CA ASP A 321 26.87 -2.41 3.53
C ASP A 321 27.75 -2.91 4.69
N PRO A 322 27.39 -4.02 5.34
CA PRO A 322 28.28 -4.68 6.30
C PRO A 322 29.56 -5.15 5.61
N SER A 323 30.68 -5.09 6.33
CA SER A 323 31.92 -5.74 5.89
C SER A 323 31.78 -7.27 5.94
N HIS A 324 32.69 -8.01 5.30
CA HIS A 324 32.68 -9.47 5.33
C HIS A 324 32.67 -10.03 6.77
N GLU A 325 33.47 -9.45 7.68
CA GLU A 325 33.50 -9.86 9.09
C GLU A 325 32.18 -9.55 9.82
N GLN A 326 31.49 -8.48 9.44
CA GLN A 326 30.17 -8.18 9.99
C GLN A 326 29.11 -9.13 9.45
N TRP A 327 29.15 -9.45 8.16
CA TRP A 327 28.28 -10.46 7.54
C TRP A 327 28.44 -11.84 8.17
N LYS A 328 29.67 -12.25 8.50
CA LYS A 328 29.92 -13.50 9.24
C LYS A 328 29.15 -13.54 10.55
N LYS A 329 29.26 -12.48 11.37
CA LYS A 329 28.51 -12.34 12.63
C LYS A 329 27.00 -12.37 12.43
N ILE A 330 26.50 -11.72 11.38
CA ILE A 330 25.07 -11.75 11.04
C ILE A 330 24.64 -13.19 10.72
N ALA A 331 25.38 -13.91 9.87
CA ALA A 331 25.06 -15.30 9.50
C ALA A 331 25.08 -16.24 10.71
N GLU A 332 26.06 -16.08 11.61
CA GLU A 332 26.15 -16.83 12.87
C GLU A 332 24.90 -16.67 13.72
N ILE A 333 24.40 -15.45 13.89
CA ILE A 333 23.17 -15.18 14.65
C ILE A 333 21.94 -15.72 13.94
N MET A 334 21.83 -15.51 12.63
CA MET A 334 20.72 -16.03 11.82
C MET A 334 20.58 -17.54 12.02
N LYS A 335 21.71 -18.26 12.02
CA LYS A 335 21.76 -19.70 12.28
C LYS A 335 21.43 -20.04 13.73
N LYS A 336 22.11 -19.41 14.69
CA LYS A 336 21.93 -19.65 16.14
C LYS A 336 20.49 -19.42 16.61
N LYS A 337 19.81 -18.42 16.05
CA LYS A 337 18.45 -18.00 16.42
C LYS A 337 17.37 -18.62 15.54
N ASN A 338 17.73 -19.52 14.62
CA ASN A 338 16.80 -20.14 13.67
C ASN A 338 15.92 -19.09 12.96
N LEU A 339 16.53 -18.02 12.47
CA LEU A 339 15.86 -16.94 11.75
C LEU A 339 15.83 -17.25 10.26
N PHE A 340 14.76 -16.86 9.58
CA PHE A 340 14.62 -17.11 8.15
C PHE A 340 15.23 -15.97 7.32
N THR A 341 16.12 -16.30 6.39
CA THR A 341 16.82 -15.30 5.58
C THR A 341 16.03 -14.95 4.31
N PHE A 342 15.73 -13.66 4.13
CA PHE A 342 15.16 -13.12 2.90
C PHE A 342 16.11 -12.06 2.32
N PHE A 343 16.88 -12.41 1.30
CA PHE A 343 17.73 -11.43 0.61
C PHE A 343 16.94 -10.63 -0.44
N ASP A 344 17.11 -9.31 -0.47
CA ASP A 344 16.79 -8.44 -1.61
C ASP A 344 18.10 -8.08 -2.32
N ILE A 345 18.22 -8.45 -3.60
CA ILE A 345 19.39 -8.17 -4.43
C ILE A 345 18.98 -7.47 -5.73
N ALA A 346 18.96 -6.14 -5.68
CA ALA A 346 18.55 -5.31 -6.82
C ALA A 346 19.70 -4.61 -7.56
N TYR A 347 20.92 -4.70 -7.03
CA TYR A 347 22.08 -3.93 -7.50
C TYR A 347 23.32 -4.81 -7.77
N GLN A 348 23.17 -6.13 -7.93
CA GLN A 348 24.30 -7.03 -8.17
C GLN A 348 25.10 -6.62 -9.41
N GLY A 349 26.41 -6.44 -9.26
CA GLY A 349 27.35 -5.90 -10.24
C GLY A 349 27.41 -4.38 -10.23
N PHE A 350 26.30 -3.74 -9.89
CA PHE A 350 26.14 -2.29 -9.93
C PHE A 350 26.72 -1.60 -8.69
N ALA A 351 27.03 -2.34 -7.61
CA ALA A 351 27.56 -1.78 -6.38
C ALA A 351 29.08 -1.62 -6.45
N SER A 352 29.81 -2.73 -6.65
CA SER A 352 31.28 -2.72 -6.73
C SER A 352 31.82 -2.61 -8.16
N GLY A 353 31.02 -2.95 -9.18
CA GLY A 353 31.48 -3.23 -10.55
C GLY A 353 31.71 -4.71 -10.81
N ASP A 354 31.60 -5.56 -9.78
CA ASP A 354 31.79 -7.01 -9.87
C ASP A 354 30.56 -7.75 -9.31
N PRO A 355 29.80 -8.46 -10.17
CA PRO A 355 28.64 -9.24 -9.74
C PRO A 355 28.94 -10.33 -8.71
N ASP A 356 30.15 -10.89 -8.70
CA ASP A 356 30.54 -11.95 -7.76
C ASP A 356 30.82 -11.37 -6.38
N ALA A 357 31.59 -10.27 -6.31
CA ALA A 357 31.81 -9.54 -5.07
C ALA A 357 30.48 -9.05 -4.45
N ASP A 358 29.56 -8.55 -5.29
CA ASP A 358 28.25 -8.05 -4.86
C ASP A 358 27.30 -9.14 -4.37
N ALA A 359 27.58 -10.42 -4.66
CA ALA A 359 26.79 -11.56 -4.18
C ALA A 359 27.45 -12.32 -3.02
N TRP A 360 28.59 -11.85 -2.53
CA TRP A 360 29.39 -12.54 -1.52
C TRP A 360 28.58 -12.94 -0.28
N ALA A 361 27.76 -12.02 0.27
CA ALA A 361 26.95 -12.29 1.46
C ALA A 361 25.95 -13.45 1.24
N VAL A 362 25.30 -13.49 0.07
CA VAL A 362 24.36 -14.57 -0.28
C VAL A 362 25.08 -15.92 -0.36
N ARG A 363 26.23 -15.94 -1.03
CA ARG A 363 27.05 -17.16 -1.20
C ARG A 363 27.57 -17.67 0.13
N TYR A 364 28.05 -16.77 0.99
CA TYR A 364 28.49 -17.12 2.33
C TYR A 364 27.35 -17.73 3.16
N PHE A 365 26.12 -17.21 3.07
CA PHE A 365 24.98 -17.80 3.76
C PHE A 365 24.66 -19.22 3.26
N VAL A 366 24.85 -19.50 1.96
CA VAL A 366 24.71 -20.85 1.40
C VAL A 366 25.76 -21.78 1.99
N GLU A 367 27.01 -21.33 2.07
CA GLU A 367 28.12 -22.08 2.68
C GLU A 367 27.86 -22.40 4.15
N GLN A 368 27.18 -21.52 4.88
CA GLN A 368 26.77 -21.75 6.27
C GLN A 368 25.59 -22.71 6.42
N GLY A 369 25.00 -23.17 5.30
CA GLY A 369 23.88 -24.13 5.27
C GLY A 369 22.53 -23.50 5.60
N LEU A 370 22.38 -22.18 5.46
CA LEU A 370 21.12 -21.48 5.74
C LEU A 370 20.10 -21.69 4.60
N GLU A 371 18.86 -21.98 4.97
CA GLU A 371 17.73 -21.87 4.05
C GLU A 371 17.40 -20.40 3.81
N MET A 372 17.10 -20.06 2.56
CA MET A 372 16.83 -18.67 2.20
C MET A 372 15.99 -18.55 0.94
N VAL A 373 15.42 -17.36 0.79
CA VAL A 373 14.95 -16.87 -0.50
C VAL A 373 15.70 -15.60 -0.89
N VAL A 374 15.90 -15.42 -2.19
CA VAL A 374 16.61 -14.27 -2.77
C VAL A 374 15.74 -13.63 -3.84
N ALA A 375 15.24 -12.42 -3.57
CA ALA A 375 14.55 -11.59 -4.54
C ALA A 375 15.56 -10.85 -5.43
N GLN A 376 15.73 -11.34 -6.66
CA GLN A 376 16.61 -10.73 -7.65
C GLN A 376 15.84 -9.76 -8.55
N SER A 377 16.41 -8.58 -8.80
CA SER A 377 15.92 -7.64 -9.81
C SER A 377 16.94 -7.44 -10.91
N PHE A 378 16.49 -7.50 -12.17
CA PHE A 378 17.31 -7.16 -13.33
C PHE A 378 17.08 -5.73 -13.84
N ALA A 379 16.38 -4.90 -13.05
CA ALA A 379 16.02 -3.55 -13.46
C ALA A 379 17.24 -2.62 -13.60
N LYS A 380 18.28 -2.80 -12.77
CA LYS A 380 19.40 -1.85 -12.67
C LYS A 380 20.62 -2.36 -13.44
N ASN A 381 21.06 -3.58 -13.12
CA ASN A 381 22.22 -4.22 -13.74
C ASN A 381 22.04 -4.53 -15.24
N PHE A 382 20.81 -4.74 -15.72
CA PHE A 382 20.52 -4.82 -17.17
C PHE A 382 19.83 -3.56 -17.71
N GLY A 383 19.48 -2.59 -16.87
CA GLY A 383 18.71 -1.42 -17.29
C GLY A 383 17.26 -1.71 -17.72
N LEU A 384 16.73 -2.90 -17.39
CA LEU A 384 15.39 -3.37 -17.78
C LEU A 384 14.30 -2.94 -16.78
N TYR A 385 14.23 -1.65 -16.48
CA TYR A 385 13.36 -1.11 -15.42
C TYR A 385 11.87 -1.40 -15.65
N ASN A 386 11.41 -1.20 -16.88
CA ASN A 386 10.00 -1.32 -17.30
C ASN A 386 9.63 -2.74 -17.79
N GLU A 387 10.60 -3.60 -18.13
CA GLU A 387 10.35 -5.00 -18.52
C GLU A 387 9.93 -5.89 -17.35
N ARG A 388 10.11 -5.39 -16.12
CA ARG A 388 9.70 -6.06 -14.88
C ARG A 388 10.25 -7.49 -14.77
N ILE A 389 11.50 -7.70 -15.14
CA ILE A 389 12.15 -9.02 -15.02
C ILE A 389 12.87 -9.17 -13.68
N GLY A 390 12.65 -10.32 -13.04
CA GLY A 390 13.21 -10.73 -11.76
C GLY A 390 13.11 -12.24 -11.57
N ASN A 391 13.80 -12.73 -10.55
CA ASN A 391 13.77 -14.13 -10.16
C ASN A 391 13.69 -14.22 -8.64
N LEU A 392 12.98 -15.22 -8.13
CA LEU A 392 13.01 -15.63 -6.74
C LEU A 392 13.80 -16.92 -6.67
N THR A 393 15.07 -16.83 -6.27
CA THR A 393 15.90 -18.01 -6.02
C THR A 393 15.58 -18.54 -4.63
N VAL A 394 15.32 -19.83 -4.51
CA VAL A 394 15.01 -20.52 -3.26
C VAL A 394 16.06 -21.58 -3.03
N VAL A 395 16.64 -21.56 -1.84
CA VAL A 395 17.62 -22.53 -1.37
C VAL A 395 17.02 -23.27 -0.19
N VAL A 396 16.84 -24.58 -0.34
CA VAL A 396 16.31 -25.47 0.71
C VAL A 396 17.43 -26.29 1.33
N SER A 397 17.20 -26.88 2.50
CA SER A 397 18.12 -27.87 3.09
C SER A 397 17.96 -29.25 2.47
N ASP A 398 16.72 -29.66 2.18
CA ASP A 398 16.39 -30.96 1.59
C ASP A 398 15.72 -30.77 0.22
N PRO A 399 16.32 -31.23 -0.90
CA PRO A 399 15.73 -31.09 -2.22
C PRO A 399 14.38 -31.82 -2.40
N ALA A 400 14.06 -32.79 -1.53
CA ALA A 400 12.79 -33.52 -1.58
C ALA A 400 11.55 -32.62 -1.40
N VAL A 401 11.70 -31.42 -0.81
CA VAL A 401 10.58 -30.49 -0.60
C VAL A 401 10.25 -29.65 -1.85
N LEU A 402 11.14 -29.61 -2.85
CA LEU A 402 11.00 -28.74 -4.02
C LEU A 402 9.73 -28.99 -4.85
N PRO A 403 9.25 -30.23 -5.07
CA PRO A 403 7.99 -30.46 -5.78
C PRO A 403 6.79 -29.81 -5.08
N ALA A 404 6.72 -29.92 -3.74
CA ALA A 404 5.66 -29.31 -2.94
C ALA A 404 5.78 -27.77 -2.92
N PHE A 405 7.00 -27.24 -2.82
CA PHE A 405 7.25 -25.80 -2.96
C PHE A 405 6.74 -25.29 -4.31
N LYS A 406 7.13 -25.93 -5.42
CA LYS A 406 6.78 -25.52 -6.79
C LYS A 406 5.28 -25.55 -7.02
N SER A 407 4.56 -26.56 -6.50
CA SER A 407 3.09 -26.64 -6.66
C SER A 407 2.37 -25.51 -5.93
N GLN A 408 2.75 -25.21 -4.69
CA GLN A 408 2.17 -24.12 -3.90
C GLN A 408 2.53 -22.75 -4.48
N MET A 409 3.78 -22.56 -4.89
CA MET A 409 4.21 -21.33 -5.54
C MET A 409 3.51 -21.12 -6.89
N SER A 410 3.21 -22.20 -7.62
CA SER A 410 2.42 -22.09 -8.85
C SER A 410 1.03 -21.51 -8.58
N LEU A 411 0.37 -21.89 -7.47
CA LEU A 411 -0.92 -21.30 -7.09
C LEU A 411 -0.79 -19.82 -6.70
N ILE A 412 0.27 -19.44 -5.96
CA ILE A 412 0.56 -18.03 -5.62
C ILE A 412 0.74 -17.21 -6.90
N VAL A 413 1.59 -17.67 -7.82
CA VAL A 413 1.87 -16.97 -9.07
C VAL A 413 0.64 -16.92 -9.96
N ARG A 414 -0.08 -18.04 -10.10
CA ARG A 414 -1.29 -18.13 -10.93
C ARG A 414 -2.35 -17.12 -10.51
N ALA A 415 -2.55 -16.97 -9.20
CA ALA A 415 -3.53 -16.04 -8.63
C ALA A 415 -3.09 -14.57 -8.70
N ASN A 416 -1.79 -14.29 -8.65
CA ASN A 416 -1.28 -12.93 -8.74
C ASN A 416 -1.22 -12.41 -10.18
N TRP A 417 -0.57 -13.15 -11.09
CA TRP A 417 -0.34 -12.70 -12.48
C TRP A 417 -0.37 -13.81 -13.53
N SER A 418 -0.93 -14.98 -13.23
CA SER A 418 -1.02 -16.13 -14.14
C SER A 418 0.33 -16.78 -14.49
N ASN A 419 1.12 -16.13 -15.34
CA ASN A 419 2.47 -16.51 -15.76
C ASN A 419 3.25 -15.23 -16.10
N PRO A 420 4.58 -15.22 -15.96
CA PRO A 420 5.37 -13.99 -16.09
C PRO A 420 5.66 -13.61 -17.57
N PRO A 421 6.07 -12.36 -17.85
CA PRO A 421 6.37 -11.89 -19.20
C PRO A 421 7.66 -12.50 -19.78
N ASN A 422 7.68 -12.76 -21.09
CA ASN A 422 8.79 -13.48 -21.74
C ASN A 422 9.99 -12.59 -22.13
N HIS A 423 9.73 -11.35 -22.59
CA HIS A 423 10.72 -10.51 -23.28
C HIS A 423 12.00 -10.28 -22.45
N GLY A 424 11.87 -9.73 -21.25
CA GLY A 424 13.01 -9.50 -20.36
C GLY A 424 13.74 -10.78 -19.96
N ALA A 425 13.04 -11.91 -19.83
CA ALA A 425 13.66 -13.19 -19.49
C ALA A 425 14.56 -13.71 -20.62
N LYS A 426 14.10 -13.61 -21.87
CA LYS A 426 14.89 -13.98 -23.06
C LYS A 426 16.12 -13.09 -23.23
N ILE A 427 15.99 -11.78 -23.01
CA ILE A 427 17.13 -10.85 -23.06
C ILE A 427 18.20 -11.26 -22.04
N VAL A 428 17.82 -11.42 -20.77
CA VAL A 428 18.77 -11.75 -19.71
C VAL A 428 19.40 -13.13 -19.96
N HIS A 429 18.58 -14.13 -20.31
CA HIS A 429 19.08 -15.46 -20.65
C HIS A 429 20.11 -15.41 -21.78
N MET A 430 19.75 -14.80 -22.92
CA MET A 430 20.64 -14.70 -24.09
C MET A 430 21.97 -14.05 -23.74
N ILE A 431 21.94 -12.95 -22.99
CA ILE A 431 23.15 -12.24 -22.57
C ILE A 431 24.01 -13.11 -21.66
N LEU A 432 23.42 -13.76 -20.65
CA LEU A 432 24.17 -14.55 -19.67
C LEU A 432 24.70 -15.88 -20.24
N THR A 433 24.08 -16.44 -21.27
CA THR A 433 24.50 -17.71 -21.88
C THR A 433 25.39 -17.55 -23.11
N THR A 434 25.50 -16.36 -23.69
CA THR A 434 26.35 -16.10 -24.85
C THR A 434 27.66 -15.46 -24.39
N PRO A 435 28.81 -16.15 -24.47
CA PRO A 435 30.08 -15.67 -23.89
C PRO A 435 30.46 -14.24 -24.31
N GLU A 436 30.28 -13.90 -25.58
CA GLU A 436 30.59 -12.58 -26.14
C GLU A 436 29.65 -11.50 -25.59
N MET A 437 28.37 -11.84 -25.41
CA MET A 437 27.38 -10.92 -24.85
C MET A 437 27.56 -10.73 -23.35
N LEU A 438 27.90 -11.80 -22.63
CA LEU A 438 28.23 -11.77 -21.21
C LEU A 438 29.42 -10.84 -20.96
N LYS A 439 30.49 -10.95 -21.77
CA LYS A 439 31.65 -10.06 -21.70
C LYS A 439 31.25 -8.59 -21.88
N LYS A 440 30.49 -8.27 -22.93
CA LYS A 440 29.99 -6.90 -23.18
C LYS A 440 29.08 -6.39 -22.06
N TRP A 441 28.32 -7.28 -21.42
CA TRP A 441 27.51 -6.92 -20.26
C TRP A 441 28.37 -6.56 -19.06
N HIS A 442 29.44 -7.31 -18.77
CA HIS A 442 30.41 -6.94 -17.74
C HIS A 442 31.05 -5.56 -18.03
N GLU A 443 31.43 -5.28 -19.28
CA GLU A 443 31.94 -3.95 -19.68
C GLU A 443 30.92 -2.84 -19.43
N CYS A 444 29.63 -3.09 -19.67
CA CYS A 444 28.55 -2.15 -19.35
C CYS A 444 28.42 -1.92 -17.84
N ILE A 445 28.51 -2.98 -17.02
CA ILE A 445 28.48 -2.91 -15.56
C ILE A 445 29.65 -2.07 -15.04
N GLU A 446 30.86 -2.36 -15.50
CA GLU A 446 32.07 -1.63 -15.12
C GLU A 446 31.96 -0.14 -15.48
N THR A 447 31.44 0.17 -16.68
CA THR A 447 31.20 1.55 -17.12
C THR A 447 30.26 2.29 -16.16
N MET A 448 29.13 1.68 -15.80
CA MET A 448 28.15 2.29 -14.89
C MET A 448 28.72 2.48 -13.48
N ALA A 449 29.37 1.44 -12.93
CA ALA A 449 29.97 1.48 -11.60
C ALA A 449 31.08 2.53 -11.52
N THR A 450 31.94 2.61 -12.52
CA THR A 450 33.03 3.60 -12.60
C THR A 450 32.49 5.03 -12.65
N ARG A 451 31.46 5.30 -13.45
CA ARG A 451 30.83 6.64 -13.49
C ARG A 451 30.22 7.03 -12.15
N ILE A 452 29.60 6.08 -11.45
CA ILE A 452 29.02 6.36 -10.12
C ILE A 452 30.12 6.69 -9.12
N LYS A 453 31.20 5.91 -9.10
CA LYS A 453 32.36 6.19 -8.24
C LYS A 453 32.95 7.56 -8.54
N SER A 454 33.11 7.94 -9.81
CA SER A 454 33.63 9.27 -10.17
C SER A 454 32.70 10.39 -9.71
N MET A 455 31.38 10.23 -9.82
CA MET A 455 30.42 11.23 -9.32
C MET A 455 30.38 11.34 -7.79
N ARG A 456 30.60 10.23 -7.06
CA ARG A 456 30.78 10.25 -5.60
C ARG A 456 32.01 11.06 -5.20
N THR A 457 33.15 10.76 -5.83
CA THR A 457 34.40 11.48 -5.61
C THR A 457 34.23 12.97 -5.91
N ALA A 458 33.71 13.30 -7.10
CA ALA A 458 33.51 14.69 -7.50
C ALA A 458 32.58 15.45 -6.55
N LEU A 459 31.47 14.85 -6.09
CA LEU A 459 30.58 15.51 -5.14
C LEU A 459 31.29 15.79 -3.81
N ARG A 460 32.00 14.79 -3.27
CA ARG A 460 32.76 14.93 -2.02
C ARG A 460 33.83 16.02 -2.14
N GLU A 461 34.66 15.97 -3.17
CA GLU A 461 35.75 16.94 -3.39
C GLU A 461 35.21 18.37 -3.50
N ASN A 462 34.08 18.57 -4.20
CA ASN A 462 33.46 19.90 -4.29
C ASN A 462 32.93 20.39 -2.93
N LEU A 463 32.34 19.52 -2.11
CA LEU A 463 31.86 19.89 -0.77
C LEU A 463 33.04 20.24 0.17
N GLU A 464 34.11 19.45 0.12
CA GLU A 464 35.34 19.72 0.89
C GLU A 464 36.01 21.02 0.45
N LYS A 465 36.12 21.27 -0.87
CA LYS A 465 36.66 22.52 -1.44
C LYS A 465 35.86 23.75 -1.02
N LEU A 466 34.55 23.61 -0.84
CA LEU A 466 33.66 24.69 -0.36
C LEU A 466 33.72 24.88 1.17
N ASN A 467 34.48 24.05 1.90
CA ASN A 467 34.47 23.97 3.36
C ASN A 467 33.05 23.76 3.92
N THR A 468 32.24 22.96 3.23
CA THR A 468 30.85 22.71 3.63
C THR A 468 30.78 22.05 5.01
N PRO A 469 30.00 22.61 5.97
CA PRO A 469 29.94 22.05 7.32
C PRO A 469 29.56 20.56 7.35
N GLY A 470 30.32 19.78 8.12
CA GLY A 470 30.13 18.34 8.30
C GLY A 470 31.26 17.48 7.69
N LYS A 471 31.09 16.17 7.78
CA LYS A 471 32.03 15.14 7.31
C LYS A 471 31.46 14.41 6.08
N TRP A 472 32.16 14.44 4.95
CA TRP A 472 31.62 13.98 3.65
C TRP A 472 32.27 12.69 3.12
N GLU A 473 33.13 12.05 3.89
CA GLU A 473 33.85 10.82 3.54
C GLU A 473 32.92 9.65 3.22
N HIS A 474 31.78 9.61 3.93
CA HIS A 474 30.74 8.61 3.75
C HIS A 474 30.21 8.55 2.29
N ILE A 475 30.21 9.66 1.54
CA ILE A 475 29.76 9.66 0.13
C ILE A 475 30.59 8.69 -0.71
N THR A 476 31.90 8.64 -0.47
CA THR A 476 32.85 7.76 -1.18
C THR A 476 32.98 6.37 -0.55
N GLN A 477 32.62 6.21 0.72
CA GLN A 477 32.55 4.89 1.36
C GLN A 477 31.26 4.15 0.96
N GLN A 478 30.18 4.89 0.68
CA GLN A 478 28.92 4.33 0.22
C GLN A 478 29.03 3.78 -1.20
N ILE A 479 28.31 2.69 -1.46
CA ILE A 479 28.33 1.94 -2.71
C ILE A 479 26.97 1.97 -3.42
N GLY A 480 26.97 1.60 -4.71
CA GLY A 480 25.77 1.53 -5.53
C GLY A 480 25.16 2.89 -5.88
N MET A 481 23.85 2.90 -6.18
CA MET A 481 23.15 4.06 -6.76
C MET A 481 22.93 5.24 -5.82
N PHE A 482 22.79 4.96 -4.53
CA PHE A 482 22.27 5.94 -3.57
C PHE A 482 23.33 6.40 -2.60
N SER A 483 23.23 7.67 -2.23
CA SER A 483 23.96 8.22 -1.10
C SER A 483 22.97 8.79 -0.11
N PHE A 484 23.20 8.49 1.16
CA PHE A 484 22.42 9.03 2.26
C PHE A 484 23.21 10.15 2.89
N THR A 485 22.83 11.38 2.54
CA THR A 485 23.63 12.59 2.76
C THR A 485 23.64 13.07 4.21
N GLY A 486 22.65 12.63 5.01
CA GLY A 486 22.42 13.14 6.36
C GLY A 486 21.73 14.52 6.40
N LEU A 487 21.29 15.04 5.24
CA LEU A 487 20.51 16.28 5.19
C LEU A 487 19.15 16.11 5.88
N THR A 488 18.75 17.12 6.64
CA THR A 488 17.47 17.13 7.36
C THR A 488 16.29 17.37 6.41
N PRO A 489 15.05 17.02 6.80
CA PRO A 489 13.88 17.32 5.98
C PRO A 489 13.75 18.80 5.58
N SER A 490 14.06 19.74 6.49
CA SER A 490 14.04 21.18 6.18
C SER A 490 15.10 21.58 5.15
N GLN A 491 16.32 21.01 5.25
CA GLN A 491 17.38 21.22 4.25
C GLN A 491 16.99 20.64 2.89
N THR A 492 16.43 19.42 2.84
CA THR A 492 15.98 18.84 1.58
C THR A 492 14.86 19.66 0.93
N GLU A 493 13.93 20.19 1.72
CA GLU A 493 12.87 21.07 1.23
C GLU A 493 13.43 22.38 0.67
N HIS A 494 14.44 22.96 1.32
CA HIS A 494 15.13 24.15 0.83
C HIS A 494 15.83 23.89 -0.51
N LEU A 495 16.56 22.77 -0.64
CA LEU A 495 17.18 22.35 -1.90
C LEU A 495 16.16 22.24 -3.05
N VAL A 496 14.98 21.67 -2.78
CA VAL A 496 13.91 21.55 -3.77
C VAL A 496 13.36 22.92 -4.15
N LYS A 497 13.03 23.76 -3.16
CA LYS A 497 12.32 25.03 -3.40
C LYS A 497 13.21 26.10 -4.02
N VAL A 498 14.42 26.26 -3.49
CA VAL A 498 15.35 27.36 -3.84
C VAL A 498 16.25 26.94 -4.99
N HIS A 499 16.90 25.78 -4.89
CA HIS A 499 17.91 25.33 -5.85
C HIS A 499 17.38 24.38 -6.92
N LYS A 500 16.11 23.99 -6.88
CA LYS A 500 15.52 23.04 -7.84
C LYS A 500 16.30 21.72 -7.92
N VAL A 501 16.91 21.33 -6.81
CA VAL A 501 17.58 20.03 -6.65
C VAL A 501 16.57 19.09 -5.99
N PHE A 502 16.05 18.15 -6.76
CA PHE A 502 15.01 17.23 -6.31
C PHE A 502 15.62 15.97 -5.71
N LEU A 503 15.34 15.72 -4.44
CA LEU A 503 15.80 14.58 -3.65
C LEU A 503 14.70 14.12 -2.67
N LEU A 504 14.89 12.99 -1.99
CA LEU A 504 13.92 12.53 -1.00
C LEU A 504 14.06 13.31 0.32
N LYS A 505 12.96 13.40 1.08
CA LYS A 505 12.88 14.12 2.37
C LYS A 505 13.83 13.58 3.44
N ASN A 506 14.25 12.33 3.30
CA ASN A 506 15.19 11.68 4.21
C ASN A 506 16.66 11.94 3.84
N GLY A 507 16.94 12.78 2.83
CA GLY A 507 18.29 13.10 2.40
C GLY A 507 18.92 12.05 1.47
N ARG A 508 18.16 11.04 1.02
CA ARG A 508 18.64 10.11 -0.02
C ARG A 508 18.72 10.81 -1.38
N ILE A 509 19.89 10.74 -2.00
CA ILE A 509 20.11 11.14 -3.40
C ILE A 509 20.40 9.91 -4.27
N ASN A 510 19.94 9.92 -5.53
CA ASN A 510 20.46 9.05 -6.58
C ASN A 510 21.70 9.71 -7.19
N VAL A 511 22.88 9.15 -6.90
CA VAL A 511 24.17 9.61 -7.43
C VAL A 511 24.19 9.55 -8.96
N CYS A 512 23.41 8.63 -9.57
CA CYS A 512 23.34 8.55 -11.02
C CYS A 512 22.69 9.78 -11.67
N GLY A 513 22.01 10.65 -10.91
CA GLY A 513 21.51 11.94 -11.42
C GLY A 513 22.58 13.02 -11.52
N LEU A 514 23.76 12.79 -10.94
CA LEU A 514 24.92 13.68 -11.04
C LEU A 514 25.67 13.44 -12.36
N ASN A 515 26.30 14.50 -12.85
CA ASN A 515 27.18 14.51 -14.01
C ASN A 515 28.18 15.67 -13.88
N THR A 516 29.20 15.70 -14.73
CA THR A 516 30.25 16.73 -14.75
C THR A 516 29.70 18.15 -14.92
N LYS A 517 28.49 18.30 -15.48
CA LYS A 517 27.85 19.60 -15.72
C LYS A 517 27.04 20.11 -14.52
N ASN A 518 26.64 19.24 -13.59
CA ASN A 518 25.77 19.61 -12.48
C ASN A 518 26.35 19.35 -11.08
N VAL A 519 27.39 18.52 -10.94
CA VAL A 519 27.90 18.10 -9.63
C VAL A 519 28.42 19.28 -8.79
N GLU A 520 29.10 20.24 -9.43
CA GLU A 520 29.56 21.47 -8.78
C GLU A 520 28.38 22.34 -8.32
N TYR A 521 27.33 22.46 -9.15
CA TYR A 521 26.12 23.19 -8.78
C TYR A 521 25.42 22.56 -7.57
N VAL A 522 25.27 21.22 -7.57
CA VAL A 522 24.67 20.50 -6.45
C VAL A 522 25.49 20.68 -5.18
N ALA A 523 26.82 20.62 -5.24
CA ALA A 523 27.68 20.86 -4.08
C ALA A 523 27.50 22.29 -3.52
N LYS A 524 27.45 23.31 -4.40
CA LYS A 524 27.17 24.70 -4.00
C LYS A 524 25.80 24.85 -3.34
N ALA A 525 24.77 24.24 -3.92
CA ALA A 525 23.41 24.26 -3.37
C ALA A 525 23.34 23.60 -1.98
N ILE A 526 24.01 22.46 -1.80
CA ILE A 526 24.11 21.78 -0.49
C ILE A 526 24.83 22.69 0.52
N ASN A 527 25.95 23.29 0.12
CA ASN A 527 26.71 24.20 0.96
C ASN A 527 25.88 25.40 1.44
N GLU A 528 25.21 26.09 0.52
CA GLU A 528 24.34 27.23 0.84
C GLU A 528 23.20 26.81 1.77
N THR A 529 22.55 25.69 1.45
CA THR A 529 21.43 25.17 2.23
C THR A 529 21.83 24.87 3.68
N ILE A 530 22.95 24.17 3.89
CA ILE A 530 23.42 23.83 5.24
C ILE A 530 23.77 25.08 6.05
N ASN A 531 24.35 26.10 5.42
CA ASN A 531 24.67 27.35 6.10
C ASN A 531 23.42 28.22 6.38
N SER A 532 22.38 28.09 5.55
CA SER A 532 21.15 28.91 5.64
C SER A 532 20.05 28.27 6.48
N VAL A 533 20.01 26.94 6.58
CA VAL A 533 18.98 26.17 7.26
C VAL A 533 19.60 25.32 8.36
N LYS A 534 19.47 25.80 9.60
CA LYS A 534 19.97 25.14 10.82
C LYS A 534 19.11 23.95 11.24
#